data_AF-A0A9R1LGP2-F1
#
_entry.id   AF-A0A9R1LGP2-F1
#
_cell.length_a   1.000
_cell.length_b   1.000
_cell.length_c   1.000
_cell.angle_alpha   90.00
_cell.angle_beta   90.00
_cell.angle_gamma   90.00
#
_symmetry.space_group_name_H-M   'P 1'
#
loop_
_entity.id
_entity.type
_entity.pdbx_description
1 polymer ?
#
loop_
_entity_poly.entity_id
_entity_poly.type
_entity_poly.pdbx_seq_one_letter_code
_entity_poly.pdbx_strand_id
1 'polypeptide(L)'
;MFLLATQSWTTFASMEERKKLQNFFIPWLRRAINLIWSHSIMLYGYAKEGSLVEMTDLCELMARDGIVPNLHCFSILINAYAKCGMMDVAILFFKDMLKQGVNPDEVTYLAVIAGYCRVGMMDDAMEKFNEMIDMGVPHNTTVYRCMIQGYLNHGDFLKAKELITEMKTKGIHPRPRKSQRIDPGYLMTQLFTGA
;
A
#
# COMPACT_ATOMS: atom_id res chain seq x y z
N MET A 1 -22.26 -20.51 -21.23
CA MET A 1 -21.53 -21.12 -22.38
C MET A 1 -20.01 -21.12 -22.26
N PHE A 2 -19.38 -20.51 -21.23
CA PHE A 2 -17.91 -20.45 -21.12
C PHE A 2 -17.26 -21.66 -20.40
N LEU A 3 -18.02 -22.50 -19.70
CA LEU A 3 -17.46 -23.60 -18.88
C LEU A 3 -17.45 -24.98 -19.55
N LEU A 4 -18.05 -25.14 -20.73
CA LEU A 4 -18.03 -26.42 -21.47
C LEU A 4 -16.95 -26.48 -22.55
N ALA A 5 -16.26 -25.37 -22.81
CA ALA A 5 -15.22 -25.32 -23.83
C ALA A 5 -13.84 -25.78 -23.33
N THR A 6 -13.60 -25.98 -22.03
CA THR A 6 -12.25 -26.30 -21.52
C THR A 6 -11.93 -27.80 -21.52
N GLN A 7 -12.94 -28.67 -21.67
CA GLN A 7 -12.74 -30.13 -21.56
C GLN A 7 -12.30 -30.83 -22.87
N SER A 8 -12.17 -30.10 -23.99
CA SER A 8 -11.75 -30.69 -25.29
C SER A 8 -10.36 -30.28 -25.79
N TRP A 9 -9.65 -29.34 -25.15
CA TRP A 9 -8.47 -28.67 -25.75
C TRP A 9 -7.12 -29.22 -25.28
N THR A 10 -7.12 -30.11 -24.28
CA THR A 10 -5.88 -30.68 -23.74
C THR A 10 -5.36 -31.87 -24.56
N THR A 11 -6.19 -32.47 -25.42
CA THR A 11 -5.84 -33.76 -26.05
C THR A 11 -5.32 -33.70 -27.47
N PHE A 12 -5.59 -32.70 -28.31
CA PHE A 12 -4.92 -32.60 -29.63
C PHE A 12 -4.86 -31.13 -30.10
N ALA A 13 -3.70 -30.50 -29.99
CA ALA A 13 -3.39 -29.29 -30.73
C ALA A 13 -2.01 -29.47 -31.36
N SER A 14 -1.97 -29.55 -32.68
CA SER A 14 -0.73 -29.59 -33.45
C SER A 14 0.16 -28.40 -33.07
N MET A 15 1.49 -28.52 -33.23
CA MET A 15 2.42 -27.43 -32.93
C MET A 15 2.06 -26.14 -33.71
N GLU A 16 1.38 -26.29 -34.85
CA GLU A 16 0.86 -25.23 -35.71
C GLU A 16 -0.33 -24.47 -35.08
N GLU A 17 -1.27 -25.17 -34.44
CA GLU A 17 -2.42 -24.56 -33.76
C GLU A 17 -2.01 -23.83 -32.48
N ARG A 18 -1.02 -24.37 -31.74
CA ARG A 18 -0.42 -23.64 -30.61
C ARG A 18 0.26 -22.34 -31.06
N LYS A 19 0.99 -22.36 -32.18
CA LYS A 19 1.62 -21.15 -32.74
C LYS A 19 0.59 -20.13 -33.20
N LYS A 20 -0.52 -20.55 -33.82
CA LYS A 20 -1.62 -19.65 -34.20
C LYS A 20 -2.28 -19.01 -32.97
N LEU A 21 -2.56 -19.80 -31.93
CA LEU A 21 -3.11 -19.30 -30.67
C LEU A 21 -2.14 -18.34 -29.97
N GLN A 22 -0.85 -18.65 -29.93
CA GLN A 22 0.18 -17.76 -29.39
C GLN A 22 0.26 -16.45 -30.18
N ASN A 23 0.32 -16.51 -31.52
CA ASN A 23 0.43 -15.31 -32.37
C ASN A 23 -0.83 -14.45 -32.35
N PHE A 24 -1.99 -15.04 -32.08
CA PHE A 24 -3.25 -14.29 -31.96
C PHE A 24 -3.43 -13.69 -30.57
N PHE A 25 -3.20 -14.48 -29.51
CA PHE A 25 -3.54 -14.12 -28.14
C PHE A 25 -2.43 -13.30 -27.45
N ILE A 26 -1.15 -13.57 -27.72
CA ILE A 26 -0.02 -12.88 -27.06
C ILE A 26 0.03 -11.39 -27.42
N PRO A 27 -0.17 -10.93 -28.66
CA PRO A 27 -0.19 -9.49 -28.96
C PRO A 27 -1.35 -8.76 -28.27
N TRP A 28 -2.52 -9.41 -28.17
CA TRP A 28 -3.68 -8.86 -27.48
C TRP A 28 -3.44 -8.75 -25.97
N LEU A 29 -2.92 -9.82 -25.34
CA LEU A 29 -2.48 -9.80 -23.93
C LEU A 29 -1.39 -8.76 -23.67
N ARG A 30 -0.39 -8.66 -24.56
CA ARG A 30 0.69 -7.67 -24.44
C ARG A 30 0.16 -6.25 -24.50
N ARG A 31 -0.80 -5.98 -25.38
CA ARG A 31 -1.45 -4.66 -25.49
C ARG A 31 -2.25 -4.33 -24.23
N ALA A 32 -3.01 -5.29 -23.71
CA ALA A 32 -3.75 -5.12 -22.45
C ALA A 32 -2.83 -4.88 -21.24
N ILE A 33 -1.74 -5.65 -21.11
CA ILE A 33 -0.73 -5.47 -20.04
C ILE A 33 -0.02 -4.11 -20.17
N ASN A 34 0.35 -3.71 -21.39
CA ASN A 34 0.99 -2.42 -21.63
C ASN A 34 0.08 -1.26 -21.26
N LEU A 35 -1.22 -1.34 -21.54
CA LEU A 35 -2.19 -0.32 -21.12
C LEU A 35 -2.21 -0.18 -19.60
N ILE A 36 -2.38 -1.28 -18.87
CA ILE A 36 -2.36 -1.25 -17.39
C ILE A 36 -1.06 -0.62 -16.88
N TRP A 37 0.09 -1.00 -17.46
CA TRP A 37 1.38 -0.50 -17.01
C TRP A 37 1.59 0.99 -17.32
N SER A 38 1.15 1.47 -18.49
CA SER A 38 1.14 2.90 -18.83
C SER A 38 0.28 3.71 -17.86
N HIS A 39 -0.89 3.20 -17.48
CA HIS A 39 -1.76 3.84 -16.49
C HIS A 39 -1.14 3.83 -15.09
N SER A 40 -0.50 2.74 -14.68
CA SER A 40 0.24 2.68 -13.40
C SER A 40 1.36 3.72 -13.33
N ILE A 41 2.11 3.91 -14.41
CA ILE A 41 3.20 4.91 -14.49
C ILE A 41 2.63 6.33 -14.39
N MET A 42 1.54 6.62 -15.12
CA MET A 42 0.88 7.92 -15.05
C MET A 42 0.30 8.20 -13.65
N LEU A 43 -0.37 7.21 -13.04
CA LEU A 43 -0.85 7.30 -11.66
C LEU A 43 0.29 7.59 -10.69
N TYR A 44 1.44 6.93 -10.83
CA TYR A 44 2.60 7.19 -9.99
C TYR A 44 3.15 8.62 -10.19
N GLY A 45 3.18 9.10 -11.43
CA GLY A 45 3.57 10.46 -11.77
C GLY A 45 2.69 11.49 -11.07
N TYR A 46 1.37 11.40 -11.27
CA TYR A 46 0.41 12.31 -10.64
C TYR A 46 0.41 12.21 -9.10
N ALA A 47 0.54 11.00 -8.55
CA ALA A 47 0.66 10.80 -7.11
C ALA A 47 1.90 11.47 -6.51
N LYS A 48 2.99 11.57 -7.28
CA LYS A 48 4.21 12.26 -6.84
C LYS A 48 4.06 13.78 -6.89
N GLU A 49 3.32 14.29 -7.87
CA GLU A 49 3.03 15.72 -8.03
C GLU A 49 1.94 16.19 -7.04
N GLY A 50 1.11 15.28 -6.54
CA GLY A 50 -0.04 15.59 -5.69
C GLY A 50 -1.29 15.98 -6.48
N SER A 51 -1.27 15.71 -7.79
CA SER A 51 -2.33 16.00 -8.76
C SER A 51 -3.46 14.98 -8.65
N LEU A 52 -4.29 15.12 -7.61
CA LEU A 52 -5.36 14.15 -7.29
C LEU A 52 -6.50 14.15 -8.32
N VAL A 53 -6.77 15.28 -8.97
CA VAL A 53 -7.83 15.40 -9.99
C VAL A 53 -7.49 14.55 -11.22
N GLU A 54 -6.25 14.65 -11.66
CA GLU A 54 -5.72 13.88 -12.78
C GLU A 54 -5.67 12.38 -12.45
N MET A 55 -5.46 12.02 -11.18
CA MET A 55 -5.58 10.65 -10.72
C MET A 55 -7.02 10.13 -10.76
N THR A 56 -8.02 10.92 -10.32
CA THR A 56 -9.43 10.53 -10.43
C THR A 56 -9.85 10.37 -11.89
N ASP A 57 -9.49 11.32 -12.75
CA ASP A 57 -9.85 11.31 -14.17
C ASP A 57 -9.26 10.08 -14.87
N LEU A 58 -8.03 9.71 -14.51
CA LEU A 58 -7.38 8.51 -15.04
C LEU A 58 -8.08 7.23 -14.56
N CYS A 59 -8.58 7.17 -13.32
CA CYS A 59 -9.38 6.05 -12.85
C CYS A 59 -10.73 5.95 -13.57
N GLU A 60 -11.39 7.08 -13.83
CA GLU A 60 -12.63 7.10 -14.61
C GLU A 60 -12.38 6.62 -16.05
N LEU A 61 -11.26 7.02 -16.65
CA LEU A 61 -10.86 6.54 -17.97
C LEU A 61 -10.64 5.02 -17.97
N MET A 62 -9.91 4.50 -16.98
CA MET A 62 -9.71 3.05 -16.82
C MET A 62 -11.05 2.31 -16.68
N ALA A 63 -11.98 2.86 -15.89
CA ALA A 63 -13.31 2.28 -15.73
C ALA A 63 -14.13 2.28 -17.04
N ARG A 64 -14.08 3.37 -17.82
CA ARG A 64 -14.74 3.46 -19.13
C ARG A 64 -14.18 2.46 -20.14
N ASP A 65 -12.87 2.23 -20.10
CA ASP A 65 -12.18 1.29 -20.98
C ASP A 65 -12.31 -0.18 -20.50
N GLY A 66 -12.99 -0.42 -19.38
CA GLY A 66 -13.16 -1.75 -18.79
C GLY A 66 -11.87 -2.34 -18.21
N ILE A 67 -10.90 -1.48 -17.88
CA ILE A 67 -9.62 -1.86 -17.32
C ILE A 67 -9.75 -1.94 -15.80
N VAL A 68 -9.61 -3.15 -15.26
CA VAL A 68 -9.59 -3.40 -13.81
C VAL A 68 -8.22 -3.01 -13.25
N PRO A 69 -8.14 -2.06 -12.30
CA PRO A 69 -6.88 -1.71 -11.65
C PRO A 69 -6.29 -2.91 -10.91
N ASN A 70 -4.98 -3.08 -10.99
CA ASN A 70 -4.28 -4.11 -10.21
C ASN A 70 -3.92 -3.59 -8.81
N LEU A 71 -3.39 -4.49 -7.96
CA LEU A 71 -2.88 -4.15 -6.61
C LEU A 71 -2.03 -2.88 -6.61
N HIS A 72 -1.08 -2.77 -7.55
CA HIS A 72 -0.17 -1.64 -7.61
C HIS A 72 -0.88 -0.29 -7.85
N CYS A 73 -1.86 -0.25 -8.76
CA CYS A 73 -2.67 0.95 -8.99
C CYS A 73 -3.44 1.35 -7.73
N PHE A 74 -4.10 0.40 -7.07
CA PHE A 74 -4.82 0.67 -5.81
C PHE A 74 -3.88 1.17 -4.71
N SER A 75 -2.72 0.53 -4.52
CA SER A 75 -1.73 0.98 -3.53
C SER A 75 -1.25 2.42 -3.81
N ILE A 76 -1.06 2.81 -5.08
CA ILE A 76 -0.70 4.18 -5.46
C ILE A 76 -1.81 5.16 -5.07
N LEU A 77 -3.05 4.88 -5.48
CA LEU A 77 -4.22 5.72 -5.19
C LEU A 77 -4.39 5.92 -3.69
N ILE A 78 -4.50 4.82 -2.94
CA ILE A 78 -4.69 4.81 -1.48
C ILE A 78 -3.58 5.62 -0.80
N ASN A 79 -2.32 5.40 -1.17
CA ASN A 79 -1.20 6.12 -0.57
C ASN A 79 -1.21 7.62 -0.90
N ALA A 80 -1.61 8.01 -2.11
CA ALA A 80 -1.71 9.42 -2.50
C ALA A 80 -2.80 10.15 -1.69
N TYR A 81 -4.02 9.61 -1.66
CA TYR A 81 -5.12 10.20 -0.89
C TYR A 81 -4.83 10.21 0.62
N ALA A 82 -4.29 9.12 1.17
CA ALA A 82 -3.88 9.06 2.58
C ALA A 82 -2.78 10.07 2.93
N LYS A 83 -1.87 10.37 1.99
CA LYS A 83 -0.85 11.43 2.16
C LYS A 83 -1.44 12.82 2.22
N CYS A 84 -2.46 13.08 1.41
CA CYS A 84 -3.20 14.35 1.39
C CYS A 84 -4.21 14.49 2.53
N GLY A 85 -4.37 13.47 3.39
CA GLY A 85 -5.33 13.46 4.50
C GLY A 85 -6.78 13.19 4.08
N MET A 86 -7.02 12.90 2.79
CA MET A 86 -8.32 12.54 2.24
C MET A 86 -8.63 11.07 2.52
N MET A 87 -8.80 10.76 3.80
CA MET A 87 -8.92 9.39 4.27
C MET A 87 -10.24 8.73 3.85
N ASP A 88 -11.29 9.52 3.70
CA ASP A 88 -12.58 9.12 3.12
C ASP A 88 -12.41 8.51 1.73
N VAL A 89 -11.70 9.20 0.83
CA VAL A 89 -11.43 8.73 -0.53
C VAL A 89 -10.47 7.54 -0.52
N ALA A 90 -9.42 7.57 0.31
CA ALA A 90 -8.49 6.46 0.44
C ALA A 90 -9.20 5.15 0.85
N ILE A 91 -10.16 5.21 1.78
CA ILE A 91 -10.95 4.06 2.20
C ILE A 91 -11.95 3.60 1.15
N LEU A 92 -12.51 4.52 0.34
CA LEU A 92 -13.32 4.13 -0.80
C LEU A 92 -12.54 3.25 -1.77
N PHE A 93 -11.31 3.63 -2.12
CA PHE A 93 -10.44 2.80 -2.96
C PHE A 93 -10.03 1.49 -2.29
N PHE A 94 -9.76 1.48 -0.98
CA PHE A 94 -9.48 0.24 -0.24
C PHE A 94 -10.67 -0.73 -0.27
N LYS A 95 -11.90 -0.22 -0.11
CA LYS A 95 -13.12 -1.05 -0.19
C LYS A 95 -13.39 -1.53 -1.62
N ASP A 96 -13.15 -0.68 -2.62
CA ASP A 96 -13.32 -1.03 -4.03
C ASP A 96 -12.34 -2.13 -4.45
N MET A 97 -11.08 -2.03 -4.01
CA MET A 97 -10.06 -3.06 -4.16
C MET A 97 -10.53 -4.44 -3.66
N LEU A 98 -11.10 -4.49 -2.45
CA LEU A 98 -11.66 -5.72 -1.89
C LEU A 98 -12.88 -6.24 -2.67
N LYS A 99 -13.78 -5.35 -3.11
CA LYS A 99 -14.95 -5.71 -3.94
C LYS A 99 -14.53 -6.33 -5.27
N GLN A 100 -13.41 -5.88 -5.83
CA GLN A 100 -12.85 -6.40 -7.07
C GLN A 100 -12.01 -7.67 -6.86
N GLY A 101 -11.96 -8.20 -5.63
CA GLY A 101 -11.23 -9.42 -5.29
C GLY A 101 -9.71 -9.25 -5.24
N VAL A 102 -9.22 -8.01 -5.15
CA VAL A 102 -7.80 -7.70 -5.00
C VAL A 102 -7.48 -7.61 -3.51
N ASN A 103 -6.61 -8.49 -3.02
CA ASN A 103 -6.26 -8.53 -1.61
C ASN A 103 -5.18 -7.49 -1.25
N PRO A 104 -5.37 -6.70 -0.18
CA PRO A 104 -4.38 -5.74 0.29
C PRO A 104 -3.11 -6.41 0.79
N ASP A 105 -1.98 -5.82 0.43
CA ASP A 105 -0.64 -6.24 0.86
C ASP A 105 -0.13 -5.36 2.02
N GLU A 106 1.07 -5.68 2.52
CA GLU A 106 1.72 -4.91 3.60
C GLU A 106 1.80 -3.42 3.29
N VAL A 107 2.13 -3.06 2.04
CA VAL A 107 2.28 -1.65 1.62
C VAL A 107 0.94 -0.92 1.67
N THR A 108 -0.13 -1.58 1.24
CA THR A 108 -1.49 -1.03 1.22
C THR A 108 -2.01 -0.80 2.64
N TYR A 109 -1.86 -1.78 3.54
CA TYR A 109 -2.23 -1.62 4.95
C TYR A 109 -1.41 -0.52 5.63
N LEU A 110 -0.09 -0.48 5.41
CA LEU A 110 0.77 0.55 5.96
C LEU A 110 0.35 1.95 5.49
N ALA A 111 -0.03 2.12 4.22
CA ALA A 111 -0.49 3.40 3.68
C ALA A 111 -1.76 3.90 4.39
N VAL A 112 -2.74 3.00 4.59
CA VAL A 112 -3.99 3.31 5.30
C VAL A 112 -3.74 3.64 6.76
N ILE A 113 -2.99 2.79 7.47
CA ILE A 113 -2.64 2.99 8.89
C ILE A 113 -1.88 4.31 9.08
N ALA A 114 -0.91 4.60 8.21
CA ALA A 114 -0.16 5.86 8.26
C ALA A 114 -1.03 7.08 7.95
N GLY A 115 -2.02 6.93 7.06
CA GLY A 115 -3.04 7.93 6.79
C GLY A 115 -3.84 8.29 8.04
N TYR A 116 -4.44 7.28 8.68
CA TYR A 116 -5.19 7.47 9.93
C TYR A 116 -4.34 8.07 11.05
N CYS A 117 -3.11 7.58 11.25
CA CYS A 117 -2.17 8.16 12.23
C CYS A 117 -1.88 9.65 11.96
N ARG A 118 -1.81 10.07 10.69
CA ARG A 118 -1.56 11.47 10.33
C ARG A 118 -2.75 12.37 10.65
N VAL A 119 -3.97 11.90 10.39
CA VAL A 119 -5.20 12.66 10.62
C VAL A 119 -5.65 12.61 12.10
N GLY A 120 -5.06 11.71 12.90
CA GLY A 120 -5.33 11.59 14.34
C GLY A 120 -6.45 10.61 14.69
N MET A 121 -6.92 9.84 13.72
CA MET A 121 -7.93 8.80 13.89
C MET A 121 -7.27 7.51 14.39
N MET A 122 -6.73 7.52 15.61
CA MET A 122 -5.90 6.43 16.12
C MET A 122 -6.67 5.13 16.38
N ASP A 123 -7.96 5.20 16.68
CA ASP A 123 -8.80 4.02 16.88
C ASP A 123 -9.02 3.27 15.56
N ASP A 124 -9.32 3.99 14.46
CA ASP A 124 -9.39 3.42 13.11
C ASP A 124 -8.03 2.84 12.67
N ALA A 125 -6.93 3.50 13.04
CA ALA A 125 -5.58 2.99 12.77
C ALA A 125 -5.33 1.64 13.47
N MET A 126 -5.79 1.48 14.72
CA MET A 126 -5.69 0.21 15.44
C MET A 126 -6.60 -0.86 14.86
N GLU A 127 -7.82 -0.51 14.47
CA GLU A 127 -8.73 -1.45 13.83
C GLU A 127 -8.09 -2.04 12.57
N LYS A 128 -7.52 -1.19 11.71
CA LYS A 128 -6.79 -1.65 10.52
C LYS A 128 -5.52 -2.42 10.82
N PHE A 129 -4.83 -2.09 11.92
CA PHE A 129 -3.68 -2.88 12.38
C PHE A 129 -4.08 -4.28 12.83
N ASN A 130 -5.19 -4.41 13.56
CA ASN A 130 -5.73 -5.70 13.99
C ASN A 130 -6.24 -6.52 12.80
N GLU A 131 -6.95 -5.89 11.86
CA GLU A 131 -7.39 -6.53 10.61
C GLU A 131 -6.19 -7.10 9.82
N MET A 132 -5.09 -6.35 9.73
CA MET A 132 -3.85 -6.81 9.10
C MET A 132 -3.28 -8.08 9.77
N ILE A 133 -3.35 -8.16 11.10
CA ILE A 133 -2.91 -9.33 11.87
C ILE A 133 -3.83 -10.52 11.63
N ASP A 134 -5.14 -10.32 11.71
CA ASP A 134 -6.16 -11.36 11.56
C ASP A 134 -6.14 -11.97 10.15
N MET A 135 -5.85 -11.14 9.13
CA MET A 135 -5.67 -11.57 7.75
C MET A 135 -4.32 -12.26 7.49
N GLY A 136 -3.46 -12.37 8.50
CA GLY A 136 -2.14 -13.00 8.39
C GLY A 136 -1.16 -12.23 7.51
N VAL A 137 -1.39 -10.94 7.29
CA VAL A 137 -0.50 -10.11 6.48
C VAL A 137 0.77 -9.79 7.29
N PRO A 138 1.98 -9.98 6.73
CA PRO A 138 3.23 -9.72 7.46
C PRO A 138 3.30 -8.27 7.95
N HIS A 139 3.29 -8.09 9.28
CA HIS A 139 3.37 -6.79 9.92
C HIS A 139 4.78 -6.58 10.49
N ASN A 140 5.60 -5.83 9.75
CA ASN A 140 7.01 -5.62 10.07
C ASN A 140 7.22 -4.48 11.09
N THR A 141 8.48 -4.28 11.49
CA THR A 141 8.95 -3.15 12.32
C THR A 141 8.42 -1.78 11.86
N THR A 142 8.18 -1.62 10.55
CA THR A 142 7.69 -0.37 9.95
C THR A 142 6.28 -0.01 10.43
N VAL A 143 5.37 -0.99 10.53
CA VAL A 143 3.98 -0.76 10.94
C VAL A 143 3.92 -0.38 12.43
N TYR A 144 4.61 -1.11 13.30
CA TYR A 144 4.73 -0.75 14.71
C TYR A 144 5.32 0.65 14.89
N ARG A 145 6.38 0.99 14.15
CA ARG A 145 6.97 2.32 14.21
C ARG A 145 5.96 3.40 13.81
N CYS A 146 5.15 3.14 12.79
CA CYS A 146 4.11 4.07 12.36
C CYS A 146 3.07 4.30 13.46
N MET A 147 2.56 3.22 14.07
CA MET A 147 1.59 3.28 15.16
C MET A 147 2.16 3.98 16.41
N ILE A 148 3.36 3.60 16.84
CA ILE A 148 4.05 4.22 17.98
C ILE A 148 4.25 5.71 17.71
N GLN A 149 4.69 6.09 16.50
CA GLN A 149 4.87 7.50 16.14
C GLN A 149 3.54 8.26 16.15
N GLY A 150 2.46 7.65 15.64
CA GLY A 150 1.12 8.22 15.66
C GLY A 150 0.69 8.52 17.09
N TYR A 151 0.74 7.52 17.98
CA TYR A 151 0.38 7.70 19.38
C TYR A 151 1.22 8.73 20.11
N LEU A 152 2.53 8.78 19.85
CA LEU A 152 3.40 9.81 20.43
C LEU A 152 3.03 11.22 19.94
N ASN A 153 2.66 11.37 18.66
CA ASN A 153 2.27 12.67 18.10
C ASN A 153 0.93 13.16 18.66
N HIS A 154 0.04 12.24 19.02
CA HIS A 154 -1.28 12.55 19.59
C HIS A 154 -1.33 12.47 21.12
N GLY A 155 -0.18 12.30 21.77
CA GLY A 155 -0.03 12.40 23.23
C GLY A 155 -0.40 11.16 24.05
N ASP A 156 -0.70 10.03 23.41
CA ASP A 156 -1.01 8.77 24.11
C ASP A 156 0.26 7.93 24.31
N PHE A 157 1.03 8.31 25.34
CA PHE A 157 2.28 7.64 25.69
C PHE A 157 2.07 6.22 26.24
N LEU A 158 0.89 5.93 26.80
CA LEU A 158 0.59 4.62 27.39
C LEU A 158 0.46 3.58 26.28
N LYS A 159 -0.41 3.82 25.28
CA LYS A 159 -0.55 2.91 24.13
C LYS A 159 0.76 2.79 23.35
N ALA A 160 1.52 3.88 23.21
CA ALA A 160 2.85 3.82 22.57
C ALA A 160 3.81 2.87 23.30
N LYS A 161 3.81 2.87 24.64
CA LYS A 161 4.65 2.00 25.47
C LYS A 161 4.19 0.54 25.42
N GLU A 162 2.89 0.31 25.40
CA GLU A 162 2.29 -1.03 25.22
C GLU A 162 2.73 -1.65 23.90
N LEU A 163 2.61 -0.91 22.79
CA LEU A 163 3.05 -1.37 21.47
C LEU A 163 4.56 -1.66 21.42
N ILE A 164 5.41 -0.87 22.09
CA ILE A 164 6.84 -1.16 22.21
C ILE A 164 7.09 -2.48 22.94
N THR A 165 6.29 -2.75 23.97
CA THR A 165 6.42 -3.96 24.78
C THR A 165 5.97 -5.17 23.98
N GLU A 166 4.81 -5.09 23.32
CA GLU A 166 4.31 -6.11 22.40
C GLU A 166 5.33 -6.44 21.31
N MET A 167 5.86 -5.40 20.64
CA MET A 167 6.86 -5.53 19.59
C MET A 167 8.12 -6.28 20.09
N LYS A 168 8.59 -6.01 21.31
CA LYS A 168 9.71 -6.73 21.93
C LYS A 168 9.36 -8.19 22.23
N THR A 169 8.17 -8.45 22.78
CA THR A 169 7.74 -9.83 23.10
C THR A 169 7.63 -10.70 21.85
N LYS A 170 7.23 -10.12 20.70
CA LYS A 170 7.20 -10.79 19.40
C LYS A 170 8.58 -10.93 18.73
N GLY A 171 9.65 -10.50 19.39
CA GLY A 171 11.02 -10.57 18.85
C GLY A 171 11.29 -9.58 17.71
N ILE A 172 10.37 -8.65 17.42
CA ILE A 172 10.53 -7.65 16.36
C ILE A 172 11.39 -6.52 16.93
N HIS A 173 12.62 -6.39 16.47
CA HIS A 173 13.53 -5.38 17.02
C HIS A 173 13.30 -4.01 16.34
N PRO A 174 13.20 -2.91 17.09
CA PRO A 174 13.17 -1.58 16.50
C PRO A 174 14.51 -1.33 15.84
N ARG A 175 14.52 -1.16 14.51
CA ARG A 175 15.70 -0.58 13.85
C ARG A 175 15.96 0.77 14.51
N PRO A 176 17.18 1.05 14.98
CA PRO A 176 17.46 2.31 15.63
C PRO A 176 17.06 3.45 14.69
N ARG A 177 16.30 4.42 15.22
CA ARG A 177 16.19 5.75 14.58
C ARG A 177 17.64 6.17 14.30
N LYS A 178 17.98 6.49 13.04
CA LYS A 178 19.12 7.36 12.80
C LYS A 178 18.84 8.58 13.67
N SER A 179 19.54 8.66 14.80
CA SER A 179 19.36 9.72 15.76
C SER A 179 19.49 11.04 15.01
N GLN A 180 18.68 12.03 15.38
CA GLN A 180 19.14 13.41 15.24
C GLN A 180 20.57 13.40 15.75
N ARG A 181 21.54 13.71 14.87
CA ARG A 181 22.92 13.91 15.28
C ARG A 181 22.88 15.04 16.29
N ILE A 182 22.82 14.71 17.57
CA ILE A 182 23.31 15.58 18.61
C ILE A 182 24.81 15.59 18.33
N ASP A 183 25.27 16.70 17.76
CA ASP A 183 26.68 16.91 17.49
C ASP A 183 27.46 16.64 18.79
N PRO A 184 28.49 15.77 18.79
CA PRO A 184 29.33 15.56 19.97
C PRO A 184 29.85 16.88 20.56
N GLY A 185 29.98 17.93 19.74
CA GLY A 185 30.33 19.27 20.20
C GLY A 185 29.31 19.88 21.18
N TYR A 186 28.01 19.61 21.00
CA TYR A 186 26.94 20.20 21.83
C TYR A 186 26.93 19.63 23.26
N LEU A 187 27.24 18.34 23.41
CA LEU A 187 27.39 17.67 24.72
C LEU A 187 28.67 18.12 25.44
N MET A 188 29.75 18.37 24.70
CA MET A 188 31.00 18.88 25.29
C MET A 188 30.84 20.33 25.77
N THR A 189 30.11 21.18 25.06
CA THR A 189 29.86 22.56 25.52
C THR A 189 29.07 22.64 26.82
N GLN A 190 28.14 21.71 27.09
CA GLN A 190 27.39 21.69 28.35
C GLN A 190 28.18 21.07 29.52
N LEU A 191 29.15 20.20 29.26
CA LEU A 191 30.04 19.64 30.29
C LEU A 191 31.12 20.63 30.76
N PHE A 192 31.47 21.63 29.94
CA PHE A 192 32.49 22.64 30.27
C PHE A 192 31.93 24.03 30.66
N THR A 193 30.60 24.24 30.65
CA THR A 193 29.99 25.52 31.06
C THR A 193 28.99 25.42 32.23
N GLY A 194 28.96 24.31 32.96
CA GLY A 194 28.21 24.19 34.21
C GLY A 194 29.07 24.50 35.43
N ALA A 195 29.21 25.79 35.75
CA ALA A 195 29.50 26.32 37.09
C ALA A 195 28.18 26.63 37.80
#